data_AF-A0A9E4DZB3-F1
#
_entry.id   AF-A0A9E4DZB3-F1
#
_cell.length_a   1.000
_cell.length_b   1.000
_cell.length_c   1.000
_cell.angle_alpha   90.00
_cell.angle_beta   90.00
_cell.angle_gamma   90.00
#
_symmetry.space_group_name_H-M   'P 1'
#
loop_
_entity.id
_entity.type
_entity.pdbx_description
1 polymer ?
#
loop_
_entity_poly.entity_id
_entity_poly.type
_entity_poly.pdbx_seq_one_letter_code
_entity_poly.pdbx_strand_id
1 'polypeptide(L)'
;LHRAWELKRSLCDSISNPMLDTIYERAIAAGGLGGKILGAGGGGYFLFYVPTERQGAVTAVLSDLGLSRLAFRFEPQGSQVIEDRSIEPFIKRQPPQVMDRNPLIGVNSLR
;
A
#
# COMPACT_ATOMS: atom_id res chain seq x y z
N LEU A 1 -7.37 19.22 -1.00
CA LEU A 1 -6.61 18.14 -0.32
C LEU A 1 -6.29 18.50 1.14
N HIS A 2 -5.74 19.69 1.41
CA HIS A 2 -5.47 20.15 2.78
C HIS A 2 -6.68 20.06 3.73
N ARG A 3 -7.80 20.67 3.35
CA ARG A 3 -9.05 20.64 4.15
C ARG A 3 -9.60 19.23 4.41
N ALA A 4 -9.35 18.29 3.51
CA ALA A 4 -9.77 16.89 3.69
C ALA A 4 -8.87 16.16 4.70
N TRP A 5 -7.59 16.52 4.79
CA TRP A 5 -6.68 16.03 5.83
C TRP A 5 -7.06 16.60 7.20
N GLU A 6 -7.35 17.89 7.29
CA GLU A 6 -7.80 18.54 8.53
C GLU A 6 -9.09 17.91 9.06
N LEU A 7 -10.06 17.65 8.19
CA LEU A 7 -11.29 16.93 8.54
C LEU A 7 -11.02 15.48 8.95
N LYS A 8 -10.09 14.78 8.30
CA LYS A 8 -9.76 13.39 8.67
C LYS A 8 -9.06 13.32 10.03
N ARG A 9 -8.26 14.34 10.37
CA ARG A 9 -7.66 14.52 11.70
C ARG A 9 -8.71 14.78 12.77
N SER A 10 -9.79 15.51 12.46
CA SER A 10 -10.88 15.77 13.41
C SER A 10 -11.84 14.60 13.63
N LEU A 11 -11.72 13.49 12.87
CA LEU A 11 -12.69 12.39 12.90
C LEU A 11 -12.34 11.28 13.91
N CYS A 12 -11.06 11.06 14.26
CA CYS A 12 -10.67 10.11 15.30
C CYS A 12 -9.20 10.29 15.71
N ASP A 13 -8.93 10.31 17.02
CA ASP A 13 -7.59 10.47 17.60
C ASP A 13 -6.62 9.33 17.24
N SER A 14 -7.13 8.18 16.77
CA SER A 14 -6.31 7.03 16.36
C SER A 14 -5.78 7.12 14.92
N ILE A 15 -6.20 8.12 14.14
CA ILE A 15 -5.83 8.25 12.72
C ILE A 15 -4.50 8.99 12.54
N SER A 16 -4.20 9.93 13.44
CA SER A 16 -2.94 10.68 13.45
C SER A 16 -2.17 10.45 14.75
N ASN A 17 -0.87 10.68 14.71
CA ASN A 17 -0.02 10.76 15.88
C ASN A 17 0.97 11.92 15.65
N PRO A 18 1.68 12.40 16.69
CA PRO A 18 2.57 13.56 16.56
C PRO A 18 3.64 13.42 15.46
N MET A 19 4.08 12.19 15.17
CA MET A 19 5.02 11.92 14.09
C MET A 19 4.38 12.13 12.72
N LEU A 20 3.15 11.63 12.52
CA LEU A 20 2.39 11.79 11.28
C LEU A 20 2.05 13.27 11.02
N ASP A 21 1.72 14.02 12.07
CA ASP A 21 1.51 15.47 11.98
C ASP A 21 2.79 16.20 11.58
N THR A 22 3.92 15.87 12.20
CA THR A 22 5.23 16.43 11.86
C THR A 22 5.59 16.17 10.39
N ILE A 23 5.39 14.93 9.92
CA ILE A 23 5.63 14.55 8.51
C ILE A 23 4.77 15.41 7.58
N TYR A 24 3.49 15.55 7.90
CA TYR A 24 2.57 16.34 7.09
C TYR A 24 2.97 17.82 7.05
N GLU A 25 3.22 18.43 8.19
CA GLU A 25 3.60 19.85 8.30
C GLU A 25 4.90 20.14 7.53
N ARG A 26 5.90 19.27 7.66
CA ARG A 26 7.17 19.39 6.94
C ARG A 26 7.00 19.26 5.43
N ALA A 27 6.12 18.38 4.98
CA ALA A 27 5.80 18.26 3.56
C ALA A 27 5.09 19.51 3.01
N ILE A 28 4.12 20.07 3.76
CA ILE A 28 3.43 21.30 3.34
C ILE A 28 4.39 22.49 3.31
N ALA A 29 5.22 22.66 4.35
CA ALA A 29 6.20 23.73 4.41
C ALA A 29 7.23 23.68 3.27
N ALA A 30 7.58 22.48 2.79
CA ALA A 30 8.48 22.29 1.66
C ALA A 30 7.82 22.46 0.27
N GLY A 31 6.52 22.74 0.21
CA GLY A 31 5.78 23.03 -1.02
C GLY A 31 4.72 21.99 -1.41
N GLY A 32 4.38 21.06 -0.51
CA GLY A 32 3.23 20.17 -0.69
C GLY A 32 1.91 20.93 -0.58
N LEU A 33 0.95 20.61 -1.44
CA LEU A 33 -0.39 21.24 -1.44
C LEU A 33 -1.42 20.47 -0.59
N GLY A 34 -1.04 19.26 -0.16
CA GLY A 34 -1.87 18.39 0.66
C GLY A 34 -1.39 16.95 0.57
N GLY A 35 -1.92 16.12 1.46
CA GLY A 35 -1.61 14.70 1.48
C GLY A 35 -2.62 13.89 2.26
N LYS A 36 -2.50 12.56 2.17
CA LYS A 36 -3.39 11.60 2.81
C LYS A 36 -2.61 10.35 3.21
N ILE A 37 -2.87 9.85 4.42
CA ILE A 37 -2.44 8.49 4.82
C ILE A 37 -3.28 7.46 4.08
N LEU A 38 -2.60 6.51 3.44
CA LEU A 38 -3.18 5.37 2.76
C LEU A 38 -3.30 4.18 3.73
N GLY A 39 -4.40 3.45 3.67
CA GLY A 39 -4.69 2.30 4.55
C GLY A 39 -5.62 2.63 5.72
N ALA A 40 -5.63 1.74 6.72
CA ALA A 40 -6.55 1.79 7.87
C ALA A 40 -6.30 2.98 8.84
N GLY A 41 -5.14 3.64 8.75
CA GLY A 41 -4.71 4.69 9.68
C GLY A 41 -3.57 4.22 10.60
N GLY A 42 -2.87 5.16 11.25
CA GLY A 42 -1.82 4.86 12.23
C GLY A 42 -0.40 4.60 11.69
N GLY A 43 -0.23 4.47 10.36
CA GLY A 43 1.09 4.28 9.74
C GLY A 43 1.00 3.90 8.26
N GLY A 44 2.12 3.41 7.69
CA GLY A 44 2.20 2.94 6.31
C GLY A 44 2.67 4.02 5.33
N TYR A 45 1.84 4.36 4.35
CA TYR A 45 2.21 5.26 3.25
C TYR A 45 1.48 6.60 3.35
N PHE A 46 2.23 7.69 3.16
CA PHE A 46 1.68 8.99 2.82
C PHE A 46 1.68 9.19 1.31
N LEU A 47 0.55 9.66 0.79
CA LEU A 47 0.43 10.21 -0.55
C LEU A 47 0.36 11.72 -0.46
N PHE A 48 1.33 12.42 -1.04
CA PHE A 48 1.34 13.88 -1.14
C PHE A 48 1.10 14.34 -2.58
N TYR A 49 0.35 15.43 -2.73
CA TYR A 49 0.22 16.15 -3.99
C TYR A 49 1.17 17.37 -3.97
N VAL A 50 2.14 17.37 -4.87
CA VAL A 50 3.27 18.31 -4.87
C VAL A 50 3.56 18.77 -6.30
N PRO A 51 3.66 20.10 -6.57
CA PRO A 51 4.12 20.63 -7.84
C PRO A 51 5.49 20.07 -8.23
N THR A 52 5.71 19.78 -9.51
CA THR A 52 6.90 19.07 -10.02
C THR A 52 8.20 19.70 -9.54
N GLU A 53 8.31 21.02 -9.63
CA GLU A 53 9.45 21.84 -9.21
C GLU A 53 9.72 21.80 -7.69
N ARG A 54 8.73 21.44 -6.88
CA ARG A 54 8.85 21.30 -5.41
C ARG A 54 9.07 19.85 -4.97
N GLN A 55 8.91 18.87 -5.85
CA GLN A 55 9.05 17.46 -5.48
C GLN A 55 10.42 17.12 -4.91
N GLY A 56 11.50 17.73 -5.43
CA GLY A 56 12.86 17.53 -4.90
C GLY A 56 12.99 18.03 -3.45
N ALA A 57 12.51 19.24 -3.17
CA ALA A 57 12.56 19.83 -1.84
C ALA A 57 11.72 19.03 -0.82
N VAL A 58 10.49 18.65 -1.19
CA VAL A 58 9.63 17.82 -0.33
C VAL A 58 10.27 16.44 -0.09
N THR A 59 10.88 15.82 -1.11
CA THR A 59 11.57 14.54 -0.96
C THR A 59 12.73 14.64 0.04
N ALA A 60 13.58 15.67 -0.09
CA ALA A 60 14.73 15.85 0.79
C ALA A 60 14.31 16.01 2.26
N VAL A 61 13.35 16.90 2.54
CA VAL A 61 12.89 17.16 3.92
C VAL A 61 12.24 15.91 4.55
N LEU A 62 11.54 15.10 3.76
CA LEU A 62 10.94 13.85 4.26
C LEU A 62 11.99 12.76 4.45
N SER A 63 13.04 12.72 3.63
CA SER A 63 14.17 11.80 3.81
C SER A 63 15.00 12.12 5.05
N ASP A 64 15.12 13.38 5.45
CA ASP A 64 15.72 13.76 6.74
C ASP A 64 14.96 13.19 7.95
N LEU A 65 13.66 12.92 7.79
CA LEU A 65 12.82 12.26 8.80
C LEU A 65 12.86 10.72 8.70
N GLY A 66 13.69 10.16 7.81
CA GLY A 66 13.84 8.73 7.58
C GLY A 66 12.81 8.13 6.60
N LEU A 67 12.07 8.95 5.84
CA LEU A 67 11.10 8.46 4.85
C LEU A 67 11.73 8.32 3.46
N SER A 68 11.34 7.26 2.76
CA SER A 68 11.76 6.99 1.39
C SER A 68 10.65 7.31 0.40
N ARG A 69 10.99 8.03 -0.68
CA ARG A 69 10.07 8.25 -1.80
C ARG A 69 9.86 6.96 -2.57
N LEU A 70 8.61 6.52 -2.68
CA LEU A 70 8.20 5.43 -3.54
C LEU A 70 7.71 5.96 -4.89
N ALA A 71 8.27 5.47 -5.99
CA ALA A 71 7.70 5.68 -7.31
C ALA A 71 6.47 4.77 -7.48
N PHE A 72 5.33 5.36 -7.84
CA PHE A 72 4.11 4.61 -8.14
C PHE A 72 3.50 5.09 -9.45
N ARG A 73 2.68 4.22 -10.04
CA ARG A 73 1.92 4.47 -11.27
C ARG A 73 0.53 3.90 -11.04
N PHE A 74 -0.50 4.51 -11.64
CA PHE A 74 -1.82 3.90 -11.63
C PHE A 74 -1.81 2.69 -12.56
N GLU A 75 -2.27 1.56 -12.04
CA GLU A 75 -2.47 0.35 -12.82
C GLU A 75 -3.95 0.28 -13.22
N PRO A 76 -4.30 0.47 -14.51
CA PRO A 76 -5.68 0.39 -14.95
C PRO A 76 -6.23 -1.04 -14.91
N GLN A 77 -5.37 -2.05 -14.87
CA GLN A 77 -5.78 -3.45 -14.92
C GLN A 77 -5.91 -4.05 -13.51
N GLY A 78 -7.02 -4.73 -13.26
CA GLY A 78 -7.21 -5.51 -12.03
C GLY A 78 -6.48 -6.85 -12.08
N SER A 79 -6.98 -7.82 -11.30
CA SER A 79 -6.50 -9.20 -11.37
C SER A 79 -6.69 -9.78 -12.78
N GLN A 80 -5.66 -10.46 -13.29
CA GLN A 80 -5.70 -11.14 -14.59
C GLN A 80 -5.28 -12.61 -14.44
N VAL A 81 -5.88 -13.46 -15.25
CA VAL A 81 -5.44 -14.85 -15.42
C VAL A 81 -4.48 -14.88 -16.59
N ILE A 82 -3.26 -15.36 -16.35
CA ILE A 82 -2.27 -15.58 -17.39
C ILE A 82 -2.32 -17.05 -17.76
N GLU A 83 -2.74 -17.35 -18.99
CA GLU A 83 -2.67 -18.68 -19.56
C GLU A 83 -1.30 -18.88 -20.21
N ASP A 84 -0.44 -19.67 -19.57
CA ASP A 84 0.79 -20.16 -20.20
C ASP A 84 0.49 -21.47 -20.92
N ARG A 85 0.55 -21.46 -22.25
CA ARG A 85 0.31 -22.67 -23.06
C ARG A 85 1.54 -23.58 -23.18
N SER A 86 2.71 -23.12 -22.74
CA SER A 86 3.93 -23.94 -22.73
C SER A 86 3.89 -25.04 -21.66
N ILE A 87 3.01 -24.90 -20.65
CA ILE A 87 2.80 -25.87 -19.58
C ILE A 87 1.68 -26.89 -19.86
N GLU A 88 0.92 -26.74 -20.94
CA GLU A 88 -0.13 -27.71 -21.34
C GLU A 88 0.37 -29.17 -21.44
N PRO A 89 1.55 -29.47 -22.01
CA PRO A 89 2.07 -30.84 -22.07
C PRO A 89 2.40 -31.45 -20.69
N PHE A 90 2.60 -30.61 -19.66
CA PHE A 90 2.89 -31.06 -18.30
C PHE A 90 1.60 -31.29 -17.50
N ILE A 91 0.57 -30.46 -17.71
CA ILE A 91 -0.73 -30.59 -17.03
C ILE A 91 -1.50 -31.82 -17.56
N LYS A 92 -1.46 -32.08 -18.87
CA LYS A 92 -2.14 -33.24 -19.49
C LYS A 92 -1.49 -34.61 -19.18
N ARG A 93 -0.31 -34.63 -18.55
CA ARG A 93 0.39 -35.88 -18.18
C ARG A 93 0.12 -36.37 -16.77
N GLN A 94 -0.54 -35.60 -15.92
CA GLN A 94 -1.07 -36.14 -14.65
C GLN A 94 -2.51 -36.59 -14.88
N PRO A 95 -2.81 -37.90 -14.88
CA PRO A 95 -4.21 -38.32 -14.78
C PRO A 95 -4.79 -37.68 -13.50
N PRO A 96 -6.06 -37.25 -13.51
CA PRO A 96 -6.71 -36.79 -12.29
C PRO A 96 -6.59 -37.90 -11.26
N GLN A 97 -5.84 -37.64 -10.18
CA GLN A 97 -5.93 -38.45 -8.98
C GLN A 97 -7.31 -38.15 -8.41
N VAL A 98 -8.31 -38.92 -8.84
CA VAL A 98 -9.62 -38.94 -8.21
C VAL A 98 -9.36 -39.45 -6.80
N MET A 99 -9.22 -38.52 -5.86
CA MET A 99 -9.10 -38.85 -4.46
C MET A 99 -10.45 -39.38 -4.02
N ASP A 100 -10.52 -40.71 -3.91
CA ASP A 100 -11.64 -41.43 -3.35
C ASP A 100 -12.01 -40.82 -1.99
N ARG A 101 -13.31 -40.80 -1.69
CA ARG A 101 -13.90 -40.07 -0.57
C ARG A 101 -13.33 -40.57 0.76
N ASN A 102 -12.32 -39.88 1.29
CA ASN A 102 -11.81 -40.13 2.63
C ASN A 102 -12.50 -39.18 3.62
N PRO A 103 -13.29 -39.65 4.60
CA PRO A 103 -14.05 -38.80 5.51
C PRO A 103 -13.24 -38.31 6.73
N LEU A 104 -11.92 -38.19 6.61
CA LEU A 104 -11.04 -37.92 7.76
C LEU A 104 -10.48 -36.49 7.76
N ILE A 105 -10.63 -35.82 8.90
CA ILE A 105 -10.07 -34.51 9.24
C ILE A 105 -8.65 -34.71 9.78
N GLY A 106 -7.71 -33.88 9.34
CA GLY A 106 -6.39 -33.71 9.96
C GLY A 106 -6.30 -32.35 10.67
N VAL A 107 -6.27 -32.37 12.00
CA VAL A 107 -5.87 -31.22 12.83
C VAL A 107 -4.35 -31.25 12.94
N ASN A 108 -3.67 -30.11 12.94
CA ASN A 108 -2.34 -30.06 13.57
C ASN A 108 -2.16 -28.82 14.44
N SER A 109 -1.47 -29.06 15.55
CA SER A 109 -1.12 -28.16 16.64
C SER A 109 0.41 -28.02 16.71
N LEU A 110 0.86 -26.95 17.39
CA LEU A 110 2.24 -26.60 17.81
C LEU A 110 3.07 -25.94 16.69
N ARG A 111 3.53 -24.69 16.80
CA ARG A 111 3.65 -23.70 17.89
C ARG A 111 3.31 -22.31 17.37
#